data_AF-A0A5P9D0I8-F1
#
_entry.id   AF-A0A5P9D0I8-F1
#
_cell.length_a   1.000
_cell.length_b   1.000
_cell.length_c   1.000
_cell.angle_alpha   90.00
_cell.angle_beta   90.00
_cell.angle_gamma   90.00
#
_symmetry.space_group_name_H-M   'P 1'
#
loop_
_entity.id
_entity.type
_entity.pdbx_description
1 polymer ?
#
loop_
_entity_poly.entity_id
_entity_poly.type
_entity_poly.pdbx_seq_one_letter_code
_entity_poly.pdbx_strand_id
1 'polypeptide(L)' 'MWAILAVSIQMLTGPNVWPVSDEGTFETEAECQAVLNELVPRTLSEELRIAWEEGQLKYVCLKVRPVGRTPN' A
#
# COMPACT_ATOMS: atom_id res chain seq x y z
N MET A 1 -7.68 -0.53 12.73
CA MET A 1 -7.76 -1.05 11.36
C MET A 1 -6.74 -0.34 10.48
N TRP A 2 -5.92 -1.13 9.82
CA TRP A 2 -4.85 -0.75 8.91
C TRP A 2 -5.02 -1.51 7.60
N ALA A 3 -4.56 -0.95 6.49
CA ALA A 3 -4.59 -1.60 5.18
C ALA A 3 -3.29 -1.33 4.45
N ILE A 4 -2.87 -2.26 3.61
CA ILE A 4 -1.73 -2.09 2.72
C ILE A 4 -2.22 -1.39 1.45
N LEU A 5 -1.56 -0.29 1.10
CA LEU A 5 -1.80 0.44 -0.13
C LEU A 5 -0.56 0.41 -0.99
N ALA A 6 -0.76 0.21 -2.29
CA ALA A 6 0.24 0.50 -3.29
C ALA A 6 0.10 1.96 -3.72
N VAL A 7 1.23 2.66 -3.80
CA VAL A 7 1.32 4.07 -4.17
C VAL A 7 2.36 4.20 -5.28
N SER A 8 1.94 4.77 -6.39
CA SER A 8 2.85 5.24 -7.44
C SER A 8 2.48 6.67 -7.81
N ILE A 9 3.41 7.37 -8.46
CA ILE A 9 3.15 8.71 -8.98
C ILE A 9 3.55 8.77 -10.45
N GLN A 10 2.65 9.31 -11.26
CA GLN A 10 2.91 9.60 -12.65
C GLN A 10 2.94 11.12 -12.81
N MET A 11 3.86 11.63 -13.64
CA MET A 11 3.89 13.06 -13.95
C MET A 11 2.53 13.49 -14.50
N LEU A 12 2.01 14.61 -13.98
CA LEU A 12 0.77 15.28 -14.42
C LEU A 12 -0.56 14.60 -14.03
N THR A 13 -0.55 13.36 -13.55
CA THR A 13 -1.77 12.61 -13.16
C THR A 13 -1.93 12.45 -11.64
N GLY A 14 -0.92 12.83 -10.85
CA GLY A 14 -0.96 12.75 -9.39
C GLY A 14 -0.68 11.35 -8.86
N PRO A 15 -0.85 11.12 -7.55
CA PRO A 15 -0.63 9.82 -6.95
C PRO A 15 -1.74 8.83 -7.37
N ASN A 16 -1.33 7.67 -7.86
CA ASN A 16 -2.21 6.53 -8.04
C ASN A 16 -2.11 5.64 -6.79
N VAL A 17 -3.24 5.42 -6.12
CA VAL A 17 -3.31 4.70 -4.86
C VAL A 17 -4.39 3.63 -4.96
N TRP A 18 -4.04 2.39 -4.70
CA TRP A 18 -4.99 1.28 -4.67
C TRP A 18 -4.73 0.35 -3.48
N PRO A 19 -5.79 -0.20 -2.87
CA PRO A 19 -5.64 -1.17 -1.80
C PRO A 19 -5.12 -2.50 -2.36
N VAL A 20 -4.22 -3.14 -1.62
CA VAL A 20 -3.86 -4.53 -1.86
C VAL A 20 -4.97 -5.40 -1.27
N SER A 21 -5.93 -5.76 -2.12
CA SER A 21 -7.23 -6.32 -1.72
C SER A 21 -7.15 -7.73 -1.13
N ASP A 22 -6.13 -8.51 -1.50
CA ASP A 22 -6.03 -9.93 -1.13
C ASP A 22 -5.64 -10.14 0.33
N GLU A 23 -5.10 -9.11 1.00
CA GLU A 23 -4.51 -9.20 2.34
C GLU A 23 -5.48 -8.69 3.43
N GLY A 24 -6.56 -8.01 3.04
CA GLY A 24 -7.58 -7.51 3.97
C GLY A 24 -7.14 -6.32 4.82
N THR A 25 -7.72 -6.21 6.03
CA THR A 25 -7.40 -5.15 7.00
C THR A 25 -6.82 -5.73 8.28
N PHE A 26 -5.84 -5.04 8.87
CA PHE A 26 -5.11 -5.46 10.09
C PHE A 26 -5.55 -4.66 11.31
N GLU A 27 -5.44 -5.24 12.50
CA GLU A 27 -5.82 -4.54 13.73
C GLU A 27 -4.75 -3.51 14.12
N THR A 28 -3.48 -3.90 14.02
CA THR A 28 -2.32 -3.09 14.39
C THR A 28 -1.44 -2.71 13.19
N GLU A 29 -0.61 -1.67 13.38
CA GLU A 29 0.37 -1.24 12.37
C GLU A 29 1.47 -2.29 12.19
N ALA A 30 1.89 -2.91 13.30
CA ALA A 30 2.96 -3.91 13.30
C ALA A 30 2.58 -5.16 12.49
N GLU A 31 1.34 -5.64 12.63
CA GLU A 31 0.82 -6.76 11.82
C GLU A 31 0.81 -6.39 10.34
N CYS A 32 0.29 -5.21 10.00
CA CYS A 32 0.29 -4.73 8.62
C CYS A 32 1.72 -4.69 8.04
N GLN A 33 2.69 -4.15 8.80
CA GLN A 33 4.06 -4.01 8.32
C GLN A 33 4.77 -5.36 8.17
N ALA A 34 4.49 -6.32 9.06
CA ALA A 34 5.01 -7.68 8.95
C ALA A 34 4.53 -8.33 7.64
N VAL A 35 3.23 -8.24 7.37
CA VAL A 35 2.59 -8.77 6.17
C VAL A 35 3.14 -8.09 4.91
N LEU A 36 3.27 -6.75 4.90
CA LEU A 36 3.88 -6.00 3.80
C LEU A 36 5.30 -6.49 3.49
N ASN A 37 6.13 -6.67 4.51
CA ASN A 37 7.51 -7.12 4.33
C ASN A 37 7.60 -8.56 3.76
N GLU A 38 6.60 -9.39 4.02
CA GLU A 38 6.52 -10.76 3.49
C GLU A 38 5.94 -10.83 2.07
N LEU A 39 4.96 -9.99 1.76
CA LEU A 39 4.20 -10.04 0.51
C LEU A 39 4.89 -9.31 -0.64
N VAL A 40 5.42 -8.11 -0.40
CA VAL A 40 6.06 -7.29 -1.44
C VAL A 40 7.14 -8.06 -2.21
N PRO A 41 8.00 -8.91 -1.61
CA PRO A 41 8.97 -9.68 -2.38
C PRO A 41 8.36 -10.83 -3.21
N ARG A 42 7.15 -11.27 -2.91
CA ARG A 42 6.57 -12.53 -3.42
C ARG A 42 5.43 -12.35 -4.42
N THR A 43 4.68 -11.25 -4.34
CA THR A 43 3.46 -11.04 -5.15
C THR A 43 3.63 -10.02 -6.26
N LEU A 44 4.81 -9.41 -6.42
CA LEU A 44 5.07 -8.50 -7.52
C LEU A 44 5.24 -9.27 -8.83
N SER A 45 4.43 -8.89 -9.82
CA SER A 45 4.77 -9.17 -11.21
C SER A 45 6.12 -8.54 -11.55
N GLU A 46 6.78 -9.02 -12.61
CA GLU A 46 8.10 -8.52 -12.99
C GLU A 46 8.12 -6.99 -13.21
N GLU A 47 7.07 -6.44 -13.82
CA GLU A 47 6.90 -5.00 -14.02
C GLU A 47 6.78 -4.22 -12.71
N LEU A 48 5.98 -4.73 -11.76
CA LEU A 48 5.81 -4.09 -10.45
C LEU A 48 7.07 -4.21 -9.58
N ARG A 49 7.83 -5.31 -9.73
CA ARG A 49 9.11 -5.51 -9.07
C ARG A 49 10.12 -4.45 -9.51
N ILE A 50 10.26 -4.23 -10.82
CA ILE A 50 11.16 -3.20 -11.37
C ILE A 50 10.74 -1.82 -10.87
N ALA A 51 9.45 -1.49 -10.94
CA ALA A 51 8.95 -0.21 -10.44
C ALA A 51 9.22 -0.01 -8.94
N TRP A 52 9.16 -1.07 -8.13
CA TRP A 52 9.48 -1.02 -6.71
C TRP A 52 10.98 -0.83 -6.45
N GLU A 53 11.83 -1.57 -7.17
CA GLU A 53 13.30 -1.47 -7.11
C GLU A 53 13.81 -0.09 -7.54
N GLU A 54 13.20 0.50 -8.57
CA GLU A 54 13.49 1.87 -9.04
C GLU A 54 12.86 2.96 -8.16
N GLY A 55 12.07 2.58 -7.15
CA GLY A 55 11.41 3.51 -6.22
C GLY A 55 10.21 4.26 -6.80
N GLN A 56 9.71 3.85 -7.95
CA GLN A 56 8.51 4.37 -8.61
C GLN A 56 7.20 3.82 -8.00
N LEU A 57 7.30 2.70 -7.31
CA LEU A 57 6.21 2.04 -6.58
C LEU A 57 6.60 1.86 -5.11
N LYS A 58 5.70 2.20 -4.20
CA LYS A 58 5.85 1.94 -2.77
C LYS A 58 4.60 1.28 -2.21
N TYR A 59 4.81 0.40 -1.25
CA TYR A 59 3.76 -0.18 -0.43
C TYR A 59 3.80 0.47 0.94
N VAL A 60 2.64 0.83 1.47
CA VAL A 60 2.53 1.51 2.76
C VAL A 60 1.39 0.92 3.58
N CYS A 61 1.62 0.79 4.88
CA CYS A 61 0.57 0.54 5.84
C CYS A 61 -0.11 1.86 6.21
N LEU A 62 -1.40 1.97 5.93
CA LEU A 62 -2.18 3.15 6.25
C LEU A 62 -3.32 2.84 7.21
N LYS A 63 -3.46 3.68 8.24
CA LYS A 63 -4.56 3.57 9.21
C LYS A 63 -5.89 3.93 8.55
N VAL A 64 -6.81 2.99 8.55
CA VAL A 64 -8.16 3.18 8.01
C VAL A 64 -8.91 4.14 8.93
N ARG A 65 -9.40 5.24 8.36
CA ARG A 65 -10.31 6.14 9.07
C ARG A 65 -11.72 5.58 9.03
N PRO A 66 -12.47 5.59 10.15
CA PRO A 66 -13.88 5.26 10.12
C PRO A 66 -14.63 6.29 9.28
N VAL A 67 -15.61 5.81 8.51
CA VAL A 67 -16.51 6.64 7.70
C VAL A 67 -17.22 7.63 8.65
N GLY A 68 -17.11 8.94 8.37
CA GLY A 68 -17.74 10.01 9.15
C GLY A 68 -16.79 11.00 9.84
N ARG A 69 -15.46 10.77 9.81
CA ARG A 69 -14.47 11.75 10.30
C ARG A 69 -13.77 12.45 9.13
N THR A 70 -14.39 13.48 8.59
CA THR A 70 -13.72 14.48 7.74
C THR A 70 -12.68 15.22 8.58
N PRO A 71 -11.41 15.33 8.14
CA PRO A 71 -10.49 16.28 8.74
C PRO A 71 -10.99 17.70 8.41
N ASN A 72 -11.24 18.51 9.44
CA ASN A 72 -11.29 19.96 9.31
C ASN A 72 -9.89 20.50 9.00
#